data_AF-A0A3D2RPV4-F1
#
_entry.id   AF-A0A3D2RPV4-F1
#
_cell.length_a   1.000
_cell.length_b   1.000
_cell.length_c   1.000
_cell.angle_alpha   90.00
_cell.angle_beta   90.00
_cell.angle_gamma   90.00
#
_symmetry.space_group_name_H-M   'P 1'
#
loop_
_entity.id
_entity.type
_entity.pdbx_description
1 polymer ?
#
loop_
_entity_poly.entity_id
_entity_poly.type
_entity_poly.pdbx_seq_one_letter_code
_entity_poly.pdbx_strand_id
1 'polypeptide(L)'
;SAQRLPNGNTLITEGGDGRFLEVTKDCDIVWEYISPYVDPKFNHNQVYRAYRIPYDWVPQLDSPREKAIARLDNSKFRVDDSGTKRATVATLKRGGRVNTDPSLCVIPTP
;
A
#
# COMPACT_ATOMS: atom_id res chain seq x y z
N SER A 1 15.86 -3.44 2.73
CA SER A 1 16.25 -3.45 4.16
C SER A 1 15.16 -4.07 5.01
N ALA A 2 15.41 -4.34 6.28
CA ALA A 2 14.38 -4.73 7.25
C ALA A 2 14.61 -4.04 8.60
N GLN A 3 13.53 -3.71 9.31
CA GLN A 3 13.53 -3.07 10.62
C GLN A 3 12.52 -3.80 11.53
N ARG A 4 12.99 -4.35 12.64
CA ARG A 4 12.11 -4.84 13.72
C ARG A 4 11.52 -3.64 14.46
N LEU A 5 10.20 -3.65 14.65
CA LEU A 5 9.47 -2.59 15.34
C LEU A 5 9.22 -2.95 16.82
N PRO A 6 8.99 -1.97 17.71
CA PRO A 6 8.73 -2.21 19.14
C PRO A 6 7.52 -3.10 19.42
N ASN A 7 6.49 -3.07 18.56
CA ASN A 7 5.33 -3.96 18.65
C ASN A 7 5.64 -5.42 18.26
N GLY A 8 6.86 -5.71 17.79
CA GLY A 8 7.31 -7.02 17.37
C GLY A 8 7.11 -7.31 15.87
N ASN A 9 6.46 -6.43 15.11
CA ASN A 9 6.33 -6.55 13.66
C ASN A 9 7.64 -6.22 12.95
N THR A 10 7.73 -6.55 11.66
CA THR A 10 8.88 -6.19 10.82
C THR A 10 8.43 -5.30 9.68
N LEU A 11 9.03 -4.11 9.56
CA LEU A 11 8.96 -3.31 8.35
C LEU A 11 10.02 -3.82 7.37
N ILE A 12 9.61 -4.18 6.17
CA ILE A 12 10.47 -4.63 5.09
C ILE A 12 10.44 -3.59 3.97
N THR A 13 11.61 -3.26 3.43
CA THR A 13 11.77 -2.43 2.23
C THR A 13 12.35 -3.28 1.11
N GLU A 14 11.49 -3.60 0.15
CA GLU A 14 11.83 -4.18 -1.15
C GLU A 14 12.21 -3.03 -2.08
N GLY A 15 13.49 -2.67 -2.07
CA GLY A 15 13.95 -1.44 -2.70
C GLY A 15 13.89 -1.44 -4.22
N GLY A 16 14.02 -2.60 -4.87
CA GLY A 16 13.96 -2.73 -6.33
C GLY A 16 12.60 -2.35 -6.91
N ASP A 17 11.54 -2.84 -6.25
CA ASP A 17 10.14 -2.69 -6.69
C ASP A 17 9.41 -1.55 -5.95
N GLY A 18 10.17 -0.70 -5.24
CA GLY A 18 9.65 0.44 -4.50
C GLY A 18 8.57 0.07 -3.48
N ARG A 19 8.60 -1.17 -2.98
CA ARG A 19 7.54 -1.76 -2.17
C ARG A 19 7.96 -1.82 -0.71
N PHE A 20 7.01 -1.52 0.15
CA PHE A 20 7.17 -1.54 1.60
C PHE A 20 6.01 -2.29 2.20
N LEU A 21 6.31 -3.15 3.17
CA LEU A 21 5.28 -3.88 3.87
C LEU A 21 5.67 -4.07 5.33
N GLU A 22 4.67 -4.03 6.19
CA GLU A 22 4.80 -4.43 7.57
C GLU A 22 4.19 -5.81 7.74
N VAL A 23 4.93 -6.72 8.36
CA VAL A 23 4.50 -8.09 8.62
C VAL A 23 4.46 -8.39 10.11
N THR A 24 3.48 -9.18 10.53
CA THR A 24 3.42 -9.75 11.87
C THR A 24 4.51 -10.80 12.07
N LYS A 25 4.66 -11.31 13.30
CA LYS A 25 5.57 -12.42 13.59
C LYS A 25 5.16 -13.73 12.91
N ASP A 26 3.87 -13.87 12.63
CA ASP A 26 3.27 -15.04 11.97
C ASP A 26 3.32 -14.93 10.44
N CYS A 27 4.02 -13.92 9.92
CA CYS A 27 4.19 -13.62 8.49
C CYS A 27 2.92 -13.13 7.79
N ASP A 28 1.93 -12.61 8.52
CA ASP A 28 0.78 -11.93 7.94
C ASP A 28 1.13 -10.48 7.57
N ILE A 29 0.66 -10.02 6.41
CA ILE A 29 0.84 -8.62 5.99
C ILE A 29 -0.18 -7.74 6.73
N VAL A 30 0.32 -6.74 7.47
CA VAL A 30 -0.49 -5.72 8.15
C VAL A 30 -0.91 -4.63 7.17
N TRP A 31 0.05 -4.12 6.40
CA TRP A 31 -0.16 -3.15 5.34
C TRP A 31 0.95 -3.26 4.30
N GLU A 32 0.65 -2.76 3.11
CA GLU A 32 1.56 -2.68 1.97
C GLU A 32 1.45 -1.30 1.34
N TYR A 33 2.58 -0.77 0.87
CA TYR A 33 2.67 0.47 0.12
C TYR A 33 3.62 0.26 -1.07
N ILE A 34 3.25 0.79 -2.23
CA ILE A 34 4.10 0.81 -3.42
C ILE A 34 4.35 2.28 -3.76
N SER A 35 5.62 2.65 -3.89
CA SER A 35 6.00 4.01 -4.29
C SER A 35 5.39 4.34 -5.66
N PRO A 36 4.59 5.41 -5.78
CA PRO A 36 4.02 5.85 -7.06
C PRO A 36 5.04 6.62 -7.91
N TYR A 37 6.22 6.92 -7.37
CA TYR A 37 7.23 7.71 -8.04
C TYR A 37 8.11 6.81 -8.89
N VAL A 38 7.88 6.88 -10.20
CA VAL A 38 8.62 6.11 -11.21
C VAL A 38 9.63 7.03 -11.89
N ASP A 39 10.89 6.61 -11.96
CA ASP A 39 11.88 7.29 -12.79
C ASP A 39 11.51 7.12 -14.27
N PRO A 40 11.29 8.21 -15.03
CA PRO A 40 10.83 8.12 -16.42
C PRO A 40 11.90 7.59 -17.38
N LYS A 41 13.17 7.59 -17.01
CA LYS A 41 14.26 7.06 -17.85
C LYS A 41 14.41 5.55 -17.69
N PHE A 42 14.21 5.03 -16.47
CA PHE A 42 14.43 3.62 -16.15
C PHE A 42 13.15 2.82 -15.94
N ASN A 43 11.99 3.49 -15.91
CA ASN A 43 10.67 2.88 -15.66
C ASN A 43 10.67 1.98 -14.40
N HIS A 44 11.31 2.45 -13.34
CA HIS A 44 11.38 1.77 -12.04
C HIS A 44 11.00 2.72 -10.90
N ASN A 45 10.53 2.20 -9.78
CA ASN A 45 10.13 2.99 -8.61
C ASN A 45 11.10 2.79 -7.43
N GLN A 46 12.40 2.63 -7.73
CA GLN A 46 13.38 2.22 -6.76
C GLN A 46 13.44 3.13 -5.53
N VAL A 47 13.49 2.50 -4.36
CA VAL A 47 13.70 3.18 -3.09
C VAL A 47 14.82 2.50 -2.31
N TYR A 48 15.78 3.28 -1.85
CA TYR A 48 16.91 2.74 -1.11
C TYR A 48 16.50 2.18 0.26
N ARG A 49 15.72 2.95 1.02
CA ARG A 49 15.33 2.60 2.39
C ARG A 49 14.09 3.35 2.86
N ALA A 50 13.25 2.67 3.64
CA ALA A 50 12.22 3.30 4.46
C ALA A 50 12.45 2.95 5.94
N TYR A 51 12.00 3.83 6.82
CA TYR A 51 12.01 3.64 8.26
C TYR A 51 10.65 4.02 8.83
N ARG A 52 10.19 3.29 9.85
CA ARG A 52 9.07 3.72 10.66
C ARG A 52 9.59 4.69 11.72
N ILE A 53 9.07 5.91 11.68
CA ILE A 53 9.39 6.95 12.67
C ILE A 53 8.42 6.79 13.85
N PRO A 54 8.91 6.76 15.11
CA PRO A 54 8.05 6.79 16.30
C PRO A 54 7.21 8.06 16.35
N TYR A 55 5.97 7.98 16.84
CA TYR A 55 5.10 9.15 16.96
C TYR A 55 5.72 10.24 17.85
N ASP A 56 6.50 9.86 18.88
CA ASP A 56 7.18 10.79 19.78
C ASP A 56 8.22 11.70 19.10
N TRP A 57 8.66 11.37 17.88
CA TRP A 57 9.54 12.25 17.09
C TRP A 57 8.80 13.43 16.46
N VAL A 58 7.46 13.42 16.48
CA VAL A 58 6.62 14.49 15.95
C VAL A 58 5.70 15.01 17.06
N PRO A 59 6.26 15.61 18.14
CA PRO A 59 5.51 15.99 19.34
C PRO A 59 4.48 17.11 19.09
N GLN A 60 4.58 17.81 17.96
CA GLN A 60 3.60 18.83 17.56
C GLN A 60 2.26 18.26 17.09
N LEU A 61 2.16 16.94 16.90
CA LEU A 61 0.92 16.27 16.51
C LEU A 61 0.41 15.39 17.66
N ASP A 62 -0.90 15.40 17.88
CA ASP A 62 -1.52 14.43 18.76
C ASP A 62 -1.26 13.01 18.25
N SER A 63 -1.00 12.09 19.17
CA SER A 63 -0.83 10.68 18.81
C SER A 63 -2.08 10.18 18.09
N PRO A 64 -1.94 9.67 16.84
CA PRO A 64 -3.10 9.24 16.08
C PRO A 64 -3.69 7.98 16.70
N ARG A 65 -5.03 7.91 16.70
CA ARG A 65 -5.72 6.67 17.05
C ARG A 65 -5.57 5.67 15.90
N GLU A 66 -4.86 4.58 16.13
CA GLU A 66 -4.76 3.50 15.15
C GLU A 66 -6.13 2.84 14.93
N LYS A 67 -6.58 2.82 13.68
CA LYS A 67 -7.80 2.15 13.24
C LYS A 67 -7.41 1.09 12.21
N ALA A 68 -7.72 -0.17 12.51
CA ALA A 68 -7.51 -1.24 11.55
C ALA A 68 -8.32 -0.97 10.27
N ILE A 69 -7.64 -1.01 9.13
CA ILE A 69 -8.28 -0.93 7.82
C ILE A 69 -8.66 -2.36 7.43
N ALA A 70 -9.96 -2.68 7.46
CA ALA A 70 -10.43 -3.96 6.98
C ALA A 70 -10.12 -4.10 5.48
N ARG A 71 -9.78 -5.32 5.03
CA ARG A 71 -9.58 -5.58 3.59
C ARG A 71 -10.84 -5.16 2.83
N LEU A 72 -10.68 -4.27 1.85
CA LEU A 72 -11.77 -3.82 1.01
C LEU A 72 -12.23 -4.97 0.11
N ASP A 73 -13.55 -5.10 -0.05
CA ASP A 73 -14.12 -5.90 -1.13
C ASP A 73 -14.03 -5.08 -2.42
N ASN A 74 -12.93 -5.27 -3.16
CA ASN A 74 -12.66 -4.54 -4.41
C ASN A 74 -13.78 -4.69 -5.45
N SER A 75 -14.63 -5.72 -5.37
CA SER A 75 -15.77 -5.87 -6.29
C SER A 75 -16.89 -4.86 -5.99
N LYS A 76 -17.01 -4.45 -4.73
CA LYS A 76 -18.03 -3.52 -4.22
C LYS A 76 -17.49 -2.12 -3.96
N PHE A 77 -16.18 -1.95 -3.81
CA PHE A 77 -15.58 -0.65 -3.56
C PHE A 77 -15.85 0.32 -4.72
N ARG A 78 -16.40 1.49 -4.40
CA ARG A 78 -16.65 2.60 -5.31
C ARG A 78 -16.12 3.86 -4.65
N VAL A 79 -15.42 4.68 -5.41
CA VAL A 79 -15.08 6.05 -5.00
C VAL A 79 -16.29 6.93 -5.32
N ASP A 80 -16.57 7.97 -4.53
CA ASP A 80 -17.82 8.74 -4.63
C ASP A 80 -18.05 9.34 -6.03
N ASP A 81 -16.96 9.70 -6.74
CA ASP A 81 -17.00 10.21 -8.12
C ASP A 81 -16.80 9.14 -9.21
N SER A 82 -16.79 7.84 -8.86
CA SER A 82 -16.50 6.77 -9.84
C SER A 82 -17.60 6.54 -10.88
N GLY A 83 -18.72 7.26 -10.80
CA GLY A 83 -19.87 7.09 -11.69
C GLY A 83 -20.63 5.78 -11.42
N THR A 84 -21.94 5.79 -11.64
CA THR A 84 -22.80 4.62 -11.37
C THR A 84 -22.73 3.53 -12.44
N LYS A 85 -22.14 3.81 -13.60
CA LYS A 85 -22.09 2.89 -14.74
C LYS A 85 -20.77 2.10 -14.75
N ARG A 86 -20.86 0.77 -14.85
CA ARG A 86 -19.70 -0.06 -15.17
C ARG A 86 -19.16 0.34 -16.55
N ALA A 87 -17.92 0.82 -16.59
CA ALA A 87 -17.17 0.98 -17.83
C ALA A 87 -16.32 -0.29 -18.07
N THR A 88 -16.40 -0.86 -19.28
CA THR A 88 -15.43 -1.88 -19.69
C THR A 88 -14.13 -1.16 -20.00
N VAL A 89 -13.16 -1.22 -19.07
CA VAL A 89 -11.88 -0.50 -19.20
C VAL A 89 -10.87 -1.29 -20.06
N ALA A 90 -11.00 -2.62 -20.11
CA ALA A 90 -10.17 -3.48 -20.95
C ALA A 90 -10.91 -4.77 -21.36
N THR A 91 -10.75 -5.17 -22.63
CA THR A 91 -11.18 -6.48 -23.13
C THR A 91 -9.95 -7.37 -23.27
N LEU A 92 -9.86 -8.41 -22.45
CA LEU A 92 -8.73 -9.34 -22.51
C LEU A 92 -8.93 -10.33 -23.65
N LYS A 93 -7.89 -10.52 -24.47
CA LYS A 93 -7.83 -11.67 -25.38
C LYS A 93 -7.80 -12.96 -24.55
N ARG A 94 -8.35 -14.04 -25.09
CA ARG A 94 -8.40 -15.36 -24.44
C ARG A 94 -6.99 -15.75 -23.96
N GLY A 95 -6.83 -16.00 -22.66
CA GLY A 95 -5.53 -16.29 -22.03
C GLY A 95 -4.84 -15.11 -21.33
N GLY A 96 -5.41 -13.90 -21.38
CA GLY A 96 -4.92 -12.75 -20.61
C GLY A 96 -5.03 -12.97 -19.10
N ARG A 97 -3.97 -12.67 -18.36
CA ARG A 97 -3.94 -12.70 -16.89
C ARG A 97 -4.36 -11.33 -16.36
N VAL A 98 -5.24 -11.32 -15.36
CA VAL A 98 -5.58 -10.11 -14.59
C VAL A 98 -4.79 -10.16 -13.29
N ASN A 99 -4.15 -9.05 -12.92
CA ASN A 99 -3.61 -8.92 -11.58
C ASN A 99 -4.78 -8.81 -10.60
N THR A 100 -4.97 -9.84 -9.77
CA THR A 100 -6.08 -9.95 -8.83
C THR A 100 -5.95 -9.03 -7.63
N ASP A 101 -4.78 -8.42 -7.43
CA ASP A 101 -4.54 -7.48 -6.34
C ASP A 101 -4.20 -6.08 -6.88
N PRO A 102 -5.22 -5.22 -7.10
CA PRO A 102 -4.98 -3.81 -7.31
C PRO A 102 -4.65 -3.22 -5.94
N SER A 103 -3.36 -3.08 -5.67
CA SER A 103 -2.82 -2.38 -4.50
C SER A 103 -3.31 -0.93 -4.50
N LEU A 104 -4.49 -0.72 -3.90
CA LEU A 104 -5.13 0.57 -3.77
C LEU A 104 -4.77 1.16 -2.40
N CYS A 105 -3.87 2.14 -2.42
CA CYS A 105 -3.64 3.04 -1.32
C CYS A 105 -4.71 4.14 -1.42
N VAL A 106 -5.86 3.99 -0.76
CA VAL A 106 -6.82 5.09 -0.65
C VAL A 106 -7.10 5.38 0.82
N ILE A 107 -6.68 6.56 1.26
CA ILE A 107 -7.20 7.19 2.46
C ILE A 107 -8.45 7.94 1.99
N PRO A 108 -9.67 7.53 2.40
CA PRO A 108 -10.83 8.39 2.23
C PRO A 108 -10.64 9.61 3.14
N THR A 109 -10.63 10.80 2.55
CA THR A 109 -10.83 12.05 3.31
C THR A 109 -12.28 12.12 3.81
N PRO A 110 -12.53 12.76 4.96
CA PRO A 110 -13.85 12.87 5.57
C PRO A 110 -14.83 13.72 4.76
#